data_AF-A0A955JID1-F1
#
_entry.id   AF-A0A955JID1-F1
#
_cell.length_a   1.000
_cell.length_b   1.000
_cell.length_c   1.000
_cell.angle_alpha   90.00
_cell.angle_beta   90.00
_cell.angle_gamma   90.00
#
_symmetry.space_group_name_H-M   'P 1'
#
loop_
_entity.id
_entity.type
_entity.pdbx_description
1 polymer ?
#
loop_
_entity_poly.entity_id
_entity_poly.type
_entity_poly.pdbx_seq_one_letter_code
_entity_poly.pdbx_strand_id
1 'polypeptide(L)'
;YNYGSLKSQGAGATSRQEAWLKANWKTISMNDATDRQPGDVAINETHTYIFVGPDAFPDHGPIASASLDERAPMRGTESVASTPHSGFRWYRKP
;
A
#
# COMPACT_ATOMS: atom_id res chain seq x y z
N TYR A 1 -20.29 11.17 -3.26
CA TYR A 1 -21.61 10.53 -3.41
C TYR A 1 -21.35 9.11 -3.90
N ASN A 2 -21.66 8.08 -3.11
CA ASN A 2 -21.61 6.68 -3.57
C ASN A 2 -23.04 6.26 -3.89
N TYR A 3 -23.42 6.30 -5.16
CA TYR A 3 -24.71 5.77 -5.61
C TYR A 3 -24.59 4.25 -5.73
N GLY A 4 -25.24 3.50 -4.83
CA GLY A 4 -25.33 2.03 -4.93
C GLY A 4 -24.31 1.29 -4.09
N SER A 5 -24.67 1.07 -2.83
CA SER A 5 -24.00 0.30 -1.79
C SER A 5 -23.74 -1.18 -2.16
N LEU A 6 -22.85 -1.46 -3.11
CA LEU A 6 -22.36 -2.82 -3.40
C LEU A 6 -21.06 -3.12 -2.62
N LYS A 7 -21.07 -2.90 -1.30
CA LYS A 7 -20.09 -3.52 -0.38
C LYS A 7 -20.29 -5.04 -0.27
N SER A 8 -21.42 -5.58 -0.74
CA SER A 8 -21.89 -6.96 -0.55
C SER A 8 -21.26 -8.03 -1.46
N GLN A 9 -20.41 -7.66 -2.44
CA GLN A 9 -19.74 -8.63 -3.33
C GLN A 9 -18.21 -8.56 -3.31
N GLY A 10 -17.61 -8.15 -2.19
CA GLY A 10 -16.15 -8.19 -2.02
C GLY A 10 -15.35 -7.26 -2.96
N ALA A 11 -16.03 -6.37 -3.70
CA ALA A 11 -15.44 -5.42 -4.63
C ALA A 11 -14.94 -4.14 -3.92
N GLY A 12 -14.12 -4.31 -2.89
CA GLY A 12 -13.24 -3.22 -2.44
C GLY A 12 -12.24 -2.93 -3.55
N ALA A 13 -11.96 -1.64 -3.82
CA ALA A 13 -10.90 -1.25 -4.75
C ALA A 13 -9.58 -1.95 -4.39
N THR A 14 -9.31 -2.10 -3.09
CA THR A 14 -8.18 -2.79 -2.50
C THR A 14 -8.16 -4.31 -2.79
N SER A 15 -9.28 -5.02 -2.70
CA SER A 15 -9.32 -6.47 -3.00
C SER A 15 -8.98 -6.76 -4.46
N ARG A 16 -9.49 -5.94 -5.40
CA ARG A 16 -9.16 -6.07 -6.83
C ARG A 16 -7.70 -5.69 -7.11
N GLN A 17 -7.21 -4.61 -6.51
CA GLN A 17 -5.80 -4.20 -6.60
C GLN A 17 -4.87 -5.31 -6.08
N GLU A 18 -5.19 -5.90 -4.92
CA GLU A 18 -4.38 -6.96 -4.34
C GLU A 18 -4.40 -8.23 -5.20
N ALA A 19 -5.56 -8.63 -5.74
CA ALA A 19 -5.64 -9.77 -6.65
C ALA A 19 -4.76 -9.59 -7.89
N TRP A 20 -4.74 -8.38 -8.45
CA TRP A 20 -3.86 -8.05 -9.57
C TRP A 20 -2.37 -8.07 -9.17
N LEU A 21 -2.01 -7.51 -8.01
CA LEU A 21 -0.65 -7.56 -7.48
C LEU A 21 -0.17 -9.00 -7.26
N LYS A 22 -1.01 -9.86 -6.67
CA LYS A 22 -0.70 -11.29 -6.49
C LYS A 22 -0.42 -12.02 -7.80
N ALA A 23 -1.13 -11.66 -8.87
CA ALA A 23 -0.98 -12.31 -10.17
C ALA A 23 0.21 -11.79 -10.99
N ASN A 24 0.66 -10.55 -10.76
CA ASN A 24 1.61 -9.87 -11.64
C ASN A 24 2.92 -9.46 -10.95
N TRP A 25 2.95 -9.39 -9.62
CA TRP A 25 4.07 -8.88 -8.83
C TRP A 25 4.56 -9.93 -7.84
N LYS A 26 5.82 -9.81 -7.42
CA LYS A 26 6.42 -10.70 -6.44
C LYS A 26 6.06 -10.26 -5.03
N THR A 27 5.56 -11.18 -4.20
CA THR A 27 5.42 -10.93 -2.76
C THR A 27 6.80 -10.87 -2.10
N ILE A 28 7.01 -9.84 -1.28
CA ILE A 28 8.25 -9.64 -0.50
C ILE A 28 7.95 -9.71 1.00
N SER A 29 8.98 -9.93 1.82
CA SER A 29 8.81 -10.13 3.27
C SER A 29 8.09 -8.95 3.90
N MET A 30 7.07 -9.20 4.72
CA MET A 30 6.42 -8.17 5.54
C MET A 30 7.24 -7.80 6.79
N ASN A 31 8.10 -8.71 7.25
CA ASN A 31 8.82 -8.61 8.51
C ASN A 31 10.22 -7.98 8.34
N ASP A 32 10.71 -7.91 7.10
CA ASP A 32 11.99 -7.28 6.78
C ASP A 32 11.74 -5.91 6.16
N ALA A 33 11.75 -4.88 6.99
CA ALA A 33 11.65 -3.49 6.57
C ALA A 33 12.91 -3.01 5.81
N THR A 34 14.06 -3.67 6.00
CA THR A 34 15.32 -3.25 5.36
C THR A 34 15.40 -3.64 3.89
N ASP A 35 14.64 -4.66 3.46
CA ASP A 35 14.50 -5.03 2.05
C ASP A 35 13.61 -4.05 1.26
N ARG A 36 12.96 -3.05 1.88
CA ARG A 36 12.06 -2.13 1.16
C ARG A 36 12.80 -1.26 0.15
N GLN A 37 12.24 -1.18 -1.06
CA GLN A 37 12.77 -0.40 -2.17
C GLN A 37 11.71 0.56 -2.71
N PRO A 38 12.11 1.76 -3.19
CA PRO A 38 11.18 2.69 -3.82
C PRO A 38 10.36 2.02 -4.93
N GLY A 39 9.04 2.17 -4.88
CA GLY A 39 8.08 1.53 -5.78
C GLY A 39 7.42 0.26 -5.23
N ASP A 40 7.87 -0.27 -4.09
CA ASP A 40 7.17 -1.37 -3.43
C ASP A 40 5.79 -0.95 -2.96
N VAL A 41 4.81 -1.83 -3.13
CA VAL A 41 3.41 -1.56 -2.77
C VAL A 41 3.04 -2.34 -1.51
N ALA A 42 2.54 -1.64 -0.50
CA ALA A 42 1.90 -2.24 0.67
C ALA A 42 0.39 -2.15 0.51
N ILE A 43 -0.34 -3.24 0.73
CA ILE A 43 -1.80 -3.25 0.64
C ILE A 43 -2.43 -4.06 1.76
N ASN A 44 -3.53 -3.54 2.30
CA ASN A 44 -4.43 -4.27 3.19
C ASN A 44 -5.88 -4.16 2.68
N GLU A 45 -6.84 -4.63 3.47
CA GLU A 45 -8.26 -4.61 3.08
C GLU A 45 -8.83 -3.19 2.86
N THR A 46 -8.19 -2.15 3.40
CA THR A 46 -8.70 -0.78 3.46
C THR A 46 -7.81 0.26 2.79
N HIS A 47 -6.50 0.01 2.67
CA HIS A 47 -5.51 0.98 2.22
C HIS A 47 -4.45 0.36 1.32
N THR A 48 -3.97 1.16 0.38
CA THR A 48 -2.81 0.87 -0.47
C THR A 48 -1.79 2.00 -0.30
N TYR A 49 -0.53 1.65 -0.05
CA TYR A 49 0.59 2.56 0.06
C TYR A 49 1.70 2.15 -0.90
N ILE A 50 2.55 3.11 -1.27
CA ILE A 50 3.78 2.88 -2.02
C ILE A 50 4.95 3.36 -1.16
N PHE A 51 5.99 2.53 -1.02
CA PHE A 51 7.24 2.96 -0.43
C PHE A 51 7.98 3.84 -1.42
N VAL A 52 8.35 5.05 -1.03
CA VAL A 52 9.03 6.03 -1.87
C VAL A 52 10.49 6.24 -1.47
N GLY A 53 10.89 5.71 -0.30
CA GLY A 53 12.23 5.86 0.26
C GLY A 53 12.32 6.93 1.36
N PRO A 54 13.32 6.84 2.24
CA PRO A 54 13.49 7.75 3.37
C PRO A 54 13.81 9.19 2.95
N ASP A 55 14.53 9.37 1.84
CA ASP A 55 14.95 10.69 1.38
C ASP A 55 13.93 11.38 0.47
N ALA A 56 12.83 10.69 0.13
CA ALA A 56 11.81 11.25 -0.75
C ALA A 56 11.14 12.49 -0.14
N PHE A 57 10.97 12.50 1.18
CA PHE A 57 10.32 13.58 1.93
C PHE A 57 11.07 13.87 3.23
N PRO A 58 11.75 15.04 3.36
CA PRO A 58 12.60 15.36 4.50
C PRO A 58 11.92 15.31 5.88
N ASP A 59 10.62 15.58 5.96
CA ASP A 59 9.85 15.68 7.22
C ASP A 59 8.71 14.65 7.34
N HIS A 60 8.68 13.63 6.47
CA HIS A 60 7.57 12.67 6.42
C HIS A 60 8.05 11.21 6.36
N GLY A 61 7.13 10.28 6.65
CA GLY A 61 7.40 8.85 6.52
C GLY A 61 7.70 8.44 5.07
N PRO A 62 8.41 7.31 4.85
CA PRO A 62 8.88 6.88 3.53
C PRO A 62 7.80 6.25 2.66
N ILE A 63 6.51 6.54 2.93
CA ILE A 63 5.36 5.95 2.22
C ILE A 63 4.39 7.03 1.74
N ALA A 64 3.77 6.78 0.58
CA ALA A 64 2.70 7.60 0.03
C ALA A 64 1.42 6.76 -0.09
N SER A 65 0.27 7.33 0.28
CA SER A 65 -1.03 6.68 0.07
C SER A 65 -1.40 6.69 -1.42
N ALA A 66 -1.97 5.58 -1.90
CA ALA A 66 -2.31 5.34 -3.29
C ALA A 66 -3.79 4.92 -3.48
N SER A 67 -4.66 5.27 -2.54
CA SER A 67 -6.10 5.00 -2.63
C SER A 67 -6.86 6.12 -3.35
N LEU A 68 -7.75 5.74 -4.29
CA LEU A 68 -8.81 6.56 -4.92
C LEU A 68 -8.40 7.58 -6.01
N ASP A 69 -7.37 7.31 -6.83
CA ASP A 69 -6.97 8.12 -8.00
C ASP A 69 -6.68 9.63 -7.72
N GLU A 70 -6.66 10.04 -6.46
CA GLU A 70 -6.22 11.35 -6.01
C GLU A 70 -4.75 11.25 -5.58
N ARG A 71 -3.92 12.24 -5.99
CA ARG A 71 -2.55 12.37 -5.50
C ARG A 71 -2.63 12.64 -3.99
N ALA A 72 -2.56 11.60 -3.18
CA ALA A 72 -2.85 11.71 -1.77
C ALA A 72 -1.87 12.69 -1.09
N PRO A 73 -2.37 13.70 -0.35
CA PRO A 73 -1.52 14.54 0.47
C PRO A 73 -0.79 13.68 1.50
N MET A 74 0.54 13.79 1.50
CA MET A 74 1.45 13.07 2.37
C MET A 74 1.18 13.44 3.83
N ARG A 75 0.47 12.56 4.53
CA ARG A 75 0.36 12.65 5.98
C ARG A 75 0.20 11.26 6.60
N GLY A 76 0.87 10.29 5.99
CA GLY A 76 0.92 8.98 6.57
C GLY A 76 1.96 8.95 7.68
N THR A 77 1.57 9.11 8.95
CA THR A 77 2.45 8.81 10.09
C THR A 77 2.45 7.32 10.42
N GLU A 78 1.81 6.48 9.58
CA GLU A 78 1.65 5.06 9.87
C GLU A 78 2.99 4.33 9.75
N SER A 79 3.27 3.49 10.74
CA SER A 79 4.51 2.71 10.82
C SER A 79 4.54 1.50 9.88
N VAL A 80 3.78 1.52 8.78
CA VAL A 80 3.61 0.39 7.85
C VAL A 80 4.95 -0.03 7.21
N ALA A 81 5.83 0.94 6.96
CA ALA A 81 7.16 0.68 6.40
C ALA A 81 8.19 0.22 7.45
N SER A 82 8.01 0.58 8.72
CA SER A 82 9.06 0.46 9.75
C SER A 82 8.75 -0.58 10.83
N THR A 83 7.50 -1.05 10.90
CA THR A 83 7.08 -2.11 11.83
C THR A 83 6.38 -3.22 11.05
N PRO A 84 6.55 -4.49 11.45
CA PRO A 84 5.74 -5.57 10.95
C PRO A 84 4.26 -5.32 11.30
N HIS A 85 3.55 -4.65 10.41
CA HIS A 85 2.12 -4.46 10.55
C HIS A 85 1.43 -5.70 9.99
N SER A 86 0.85 -6.51 10.88
CA SER A 86 0.19 -7.77 10.54
C SER A 86 -0.91 -7.65 9.48
N GLY A 87 -1.41 -6.44 9.22
CA GLY A 87 -2.43 -6.18 8.20
C GLY A 87 -1.91 -5.97 6.78
N PHE A 88 -0.64 -5.59 6.57
CA PHE A 88 -0.13 -5.20 5.24
C PHE A 88 0.67 -6.30 4.56
N ARG A 89 0.34 -6.51 3.29
CA ARG A 89 1.05 -7.41 2.38
C ARG A 89 1.85 -6.56 1.40
N TRP A 90 3.08 -6.99 1.12
CA TRP A 90 4.03 -6.22 0.34
C TRP A 90 4.36 -6.90 -0.98
N TYR A 91 4.41 -6.10 -2.04
CA TYR A 91 4.61 -6.55 -3.41
C TYR A 91 5.64 -5.68 -4.13
N ARG A 92 6.52 -6.32 -4.91
CA ARG A 92 7.53 -5.68 -5.77
C ARG A 92 7.28 -6.05 -7.23
N LYS A 93 7.38 -5.05 -8.11
CA LYS A 93 7.35 -5.28 -9.55
C LYS A 93 8.61 -6.08 -9.95
N PRO A 94 8.48 -7.14 -10.75
CA PRO A 94 9.63 -7.92 -11.21
C PRO A 94 10.64 -7.07 -12.01
#